data_AF-A0A925FXH8-F1
#
_entry.id   AF-A0A925FXH8-F1
#
_cell.length_a   1.000
_cell.length_b   1.000
_cell.length_c   1.000
_cell.angle_alpha   90.00
_cell.angle_beta   90.00
_cell.angle_gamma   90.00
#
_symmetry.space_group_name_H-M   'P 1'
#
loop_
_entity.id
_entity.type
_entity.pdbx_description
1 polymer ?
#
loop_
_entity_poly.entity_id
_entity_poly.type
_entity_poly.pdbx_seq_one_letter_code
_entity_poly.pdbx_strand_id
1 'polypeptide(L)'
;MNQLFYQQGLEFADFVIHGENQNAFEKSLPDIVGSVVDESSVVLKNKQEVKAALLMTIRDVVYNGTPDQKTYLKRLSNTYMMLFLLQCDPKIATYFNTMASKLSVYVCTSILIPALSEFFLEPINRRHWNLLKGSHEAGVSLVVNETIIGELITHLRMIIKKYKLQYEHSEELYLSEDIQALYVDEILIRAYFYAKRRNQVSNFNEFIDNFVNPDLSNADTALIEWLREEFGIRYKSNKSLGVKIDKSELTLLSEKLKAHKSHPVKAVNDANLILTIYSVRETGNEIGSASIFGYKTWWLSKDTSTQKEVNKVFKNKYKVSCYIRPDFLYNYISLAPNKSEVDAVYKDLFPSLVGVNISFHLPSQIISRVHKRIAEHQIKHPARIKAILGDLAHKLQADPRCQTRRFVDHYLDEKLKSLNA
;
A
#
# COMPACT_ATOMS: atom_id res chain seq x y z
N MET A 1 -3.89 9.71 32.20
CA MET A 1 -4.31 9.00 30.97
C MET A 1 -3.16 8.17 30.40
N ASN A 2 -2.16 8.74 29.74
CA ASN A 2 -1.14 7.98 28.99
C ASN A 2 -0.35 6.91 29.78
N GLN A 3 0.04 7.18 31.04
CA GLN A 3 0.79 6.22 31.88
C GLN A 3 -0.01 4.98 32.30
N LEU A 4 -1.32 5.12 32.50
CA LEU A 4 -2.24 4.02 32.82
C LEU A 4 -2.40 3.06 31.62
N PHE A 5 -2.33 3.60 30.40
CA PHE A 5 -2.54 2.86 29.16
C PHE A 5 -1.29 2.09 28.67
N TYR A 6 -0.10 2.51 29.09
CA TYR A 6 1.18 1.86 28.78
C TYR A 6 1.37 0.50 29.48
N GLN A 7 1.03 0.39 30.78
CA GLN A 7 1.19 -0.86 31.55
C GLN A 7 0.28 -1.99 31.03
N GLN A 8 -0.98 -1.69 30.72
CA GLN A 8 -1.96 -2.72 30.31
C GLN A 8 -1.81 -3.15 28.84
N GLY A 9 -1.27 -2.31 27.96
CA GLY A 9 -0.95 -2.69 26.59
C GLY A 9 0.18 -3.72 26.52
N LEU A 10 1.20 -3.58 27.36
CA LEU A 10 2.28 -4.56 27.51
C LEU A 10 1.73 -5.88 28.06
N GLU A 11 0.83 -5.85 29.04
CA GLU A 11 0.20 -7.03 29.64
C GLU A 11 -0.74 -7.76 28.65
N PHE A 12 -1.44 -7.06 27.73
CA PHE A 12 -2.26 -7.70 26.70
C PHE A 12 -1.42 -8.34 25.58
N ALA A 13 -0.33 -7.69 25.15
CA ALA A 13 0.64 -8.32 24.24
C ALA A 13 1.22 -9.58 24.87
N ASP A 14 1.54 -9.51 26.17
CA ASP A 14 2.03 -10.63 26.95
C ASP A 14 1.00 -11.76 27.04
N PHE A 15 -0.29 -11.47 27.26
CA PHE A 15 -1.38 -12.45 27.25
C PHE A 15 -1.55 -13.16 25.89
N VAL A 16 -1.53 -12.41 24.78
CA VAL A 16 -1.66 -13.00 23.43
C VAL A 16 -0.46 -13.90 23.10
N ILE A 17 0.72 -13.58 23.64
CA ILE A 17 1.96 -14.31 23.38
C ILE A 17 2.15 -15.51 24.33
N HIS A 18 1.81 -15.36 25.61
CA HIS A 18 2.13 -16.31 26.69
C HIS A 18 0.91 -17.04 27.27
N GLY A 19 -0.32 -16.56 27.03
CA GLY A 19 -1.57 -17.25 27.41
C GLY A 19 -1.85 -17.34 28.92
N GLU A 20 -1.01 -16.75 29.77
CA GLU A 20 -1.18 -16.76 31.23
C GLU A 20 -1.77 -15.42 31.72
N ASN A 21 -2.55 -15.51 32.81
CA ASN A 21 -3.29 -14.43 33.52
C ASN A 21 -4.64 -13.98 32.93
N GLN A 22 -5.67 -14.80 33.12
CA GLN A 22 -7.08 -14.34 33.05
C GLN A 22 -7.45 -13.39 34.21
N ASN A 23 -6.75 -13.45 35.34
CA ASN A 23 -7.17 -12.77 36.59
C ASN A 23 -6.48 -11.41 36.85
N ALA A 24 -5.56 -10.95 35.99
CA ALA A 24 -4.83 -9.69 36.20
C ALA A 24 -5.57 -8.43 35.68
N PHE A 25 -6.71 -8.60 35.03
CA PHE A 25 -7.32 -7.56 34.19
C PHE A 25 -8.33 -6.62 34.88
N GLU A 26 -8.58 -6.78 36.18
CA GLU A 26 -9.50 -5.90 36.89
C GLU A 26 -8.77 -4.72 37.56
N LYS A 27 -8.31 -3.76 36.77
CA LYS A 27 -8.39 -2.36 37.25
C LYS A 27 -9.77 -1.84 36.89
N SER A 28 -10.51 -1.36 37.88
CA SER A 28 -11.92 -1.06 37.68
C SER A 28 -12.04 0.14 36.72
N LEU A 29 -12.92 0.05 35.72
CA LEU A 29 -13.29 1.18 34.83
C LEU A 29 -13.51 2.52 35.61
N PRO A 30 -14.08 2.51 36.83
CA PRO A 30 -14.09 3.67 37.73
C PRO A 30 -12.74 4.30 38.04
N ASP A 31 -11.69 3.52 38.29
CA ASP A 31 -10.34 4.03 38.61
C ASP A 31 -9.73 4.76 37.40
N ILE A 32 -10.00 4.22 36.21
CA ILE A 32 -9.57 4.78 34.93
C ILE A 32 -10.25 6.12 34.67
N VAL A 33 -11.59 6.16 34.70
CA VAL A 33 -12.37 7.40 34.54
C VAL A 33 -12.02 8.42 35.63
N GLY A 34 -11.75 7.94 36.85
CA GLY A 34 -11.22 8.74 37.95
C GLY A 34 -9.97 9.52 37.54
N SER A 35 -8.93 8.81 37.12
CA SER A 35 -7.66 9.41 36.70
C SER A 35 -7.80 10.40 35.53
N VAL A 36 -8.63 10.08 34.53
CA VAL A 36 -8.83 10.92 33.33
C VAL A 36 -9.45 12.27 33.69
N VAL A 37 -10.50 12.24 34.50
CA VAL A 37 -11.22 13.46 34.88
C VAL A 37 -10.40 14.28 35.88
N ASP A 38 -9.61 13.62 36.72
CA ASP A 38 -8.73 14.30 37.67
C ASP A 38 -7.59 15.06 36.98
N GLU A 39 -7.04 14.55 35.88
CA GLU A 39 -6.03 15.20 35.05
C GLU A 39 -6.60 16.24 34.06
N SER A 40 -7.92 16.32 33.90
CA SER A 40 -8.57 17.23 32.94
C SER A 40 -8.74 18.65 33.47
N SER A 41 -8.94 19.61 32.55
CA SER A 41 -9.27 21.02 32.83
C SER A 41 -10.70 21.24 33.36
N VAL A 42 -11.43 20.17 33.70
CA VAL A 42 -12.77 20.24 34.28
C VAL A 42 -12.72 20.94 35.64
N VAL A 43 -13.66 21.86 35.86
CA VAL A 43 -13.82 22.58 37.11
C VAL A 43 -13.99 21.57 38.26
N LEU A 44 -13.21 21.73 39.34
CA LEU A 44 -13.17 20.82 40.50
C LEU A 44 -14.54 20.39 41.01
N LYS A 45 -15.50 21.33 41.05
CA LYS A 45 -16.87 21.10 41.51
C LYS A 45 -17.63 20.08 40.64
N ASN A 46 -17.33 20.01 39.34
CA ASN A 46 -18.07 19.19 38.38
C ASN A 46 -17.36 17.86 38.10
N LYS A 47 -16.15 17.64 38.63
CA LYS A 47 -15.36 16.42 38.33
C LYS A 47 -16.11 15.13 38.70
N GLN A 48 -16.81 15.10 39.84
CA GLN A 48 -17.56 13.91 40.25
C GLN A 48 -18.76 13.62 39.34
N GLU A 49 -19.52 14.66 38.97
CA GLU A 49 -20.65 14.52 38.04
C GLU A 49 -20.19 14.09 36.65
N VAL A 50 -19.07 14.65 36.17
CA VAL A 50 -18.47 14.28 34.88
C VAL A 50 -17.95 12.83 34.90
N LYS A 51 -17.32 12.37 35.99
CA LYS A 51 -16.93 10.96 36.16
C LYS A 51 -18.13 10.03 36.08
N ALA A 52 -19.20 10.36 36.80
CA ALA A 52 -20.43 9.57 36.83
C ALA A 52 -21.11 9.54 35.46
N ALA A 53 -21.24 10.69 34.80
CA ALA A 53 -21.83 10.80 33.47
C ALA A 53 -21.04 9.99 32.43
N LEU A 54 -19.70 10.11 32.42
CA LEU A 54 -18.84 9.33 31.50
C LEU A 54 -18.98 7.83 31.73
N LEU A 55 -18.98 7.37 32.99
CA LEU A 55 -19.17 5.95 33.31
C LEU A 55 -20.54 5.45 32.84
N MET A 56 -21.60 6.23 33.05
CA MET A 56 -22.95 5.88 32.62
C MET A 56 -23.08 5.85 31.10
N THR A 57 -22.56 6.87 30.40
CA THR A 57 -22.60 6.92 28.94
C THR A 57 -21.81 5.78 28.31
N ILE A 58 -20.62 5.46 28.82
CA ILE A 58 -19.82 4.34 28.31
C ILE A 58 -20.57 3.03 28.52
N ARG A 59 -21.15 2.80 29.71
CA ARG A 59 -21.96 1.60 29.98
C ARG A 59 -23.17 1.51 29.05
N ASP A 60 -23.89 2.62 28.88
CA ASP A 60 -25.11 2.63 28.08
C ASP A 60 -24.82 2.35 26.59
N VAL A 61 -23.76 2.94 26.03
CA VAL A 61 -23.34 2.66 24.65
C VAL A 61 -22.88 1.20 24.49
N VAL A 62 -22.21 0.62 25.49
CA VAL A 62 -21.74 -0.77 25.43
C VAL A 62 -22.91 -1.77 25.52
N TYR A 63 -23.81 -1.60 26.48
CA TYR A 63 -24.90 -2.56 26.73
C TYR A 63 -26.12 -2.30 25.82
N ASN A 64 -26.54 -1.04 25.71
CA ASN A 64 -27.77 -0.62 25.04
C ASN A 64 -27.54 0.09 23.69
N GLY A 65 -26.29 0.16 23.21
CA GLY A 65 -25.98 0.84 21.95
C GLY A 65 -26.72 0.26 20.73
N THR A 66 -26.98 1.14 19.75
CA THR A 66 -27.63 0.81 18.49
C THR A 66 -26.79 -0.13 17.62
N PRO A 67 -27.37 -0.80 16.60
CA PRO A 67 -26.61 -1.65 15.67
C PRO A 67 -25.43 -0.92 15.00
N ASP A 68 -25.60 0.35 14.67
CA ASP A 68 -24.54 1.18 14.06
C ASP A 68 -23.45 1.53 15.06
N GLN A 69 -23.81 1.88 16.30
CA GLN A 69 -22.84 2.14 17.38
C GLN A 69 -22.03 0.88 17.72
N LYS A 70 -22.69 -0.28 17.82
CA LYS A 70 -22.03 -1.59 18.02
C LYS A 70 -21.12 -1.94 16.84
N THR A 71 -21.53 -1.66 15.62
CA THR A 71 -20.72 -1.86 14.41
C THR A 71 -19.50 -0.93 14.38
N TYR A 72 -19.69 0.34 14.76
CA TYR A 72 -18.61 1.32 14.87
C TYR A 72 -17.60 0.89 15.94
N LEU A 73 -18.05 0.55 17.14
CA LEU A 73 -17.18 0.05 18.22
C LEU A 73 -16.44 -1.23 17.83
N LYS A 74 -17.11 -2.14 17.11
CA LYS A 74 -16.47 -3.36 16.58
C LYS A 74 -15.41 -3.05 15.53
N ARG A 75 -15.68 -2.11 14.61
CA ARG A 75 -14.68 -1.66 13.61
C ARG A 75 -13.51 -0.97 14.29
N LEU A 76 -13.78 -0.10 15.25
CA LEU A 76 -12.78 0.60 16.04
C LEU A 76 -11.89 -0.39 16.81
N SER A 77 -12.50 -1.34 17.54
CA SER A 77 -11.80 -2.41 18.23
C SER A 77 -10.97 -3.27 17.27
N ASN A 78 -11.50 -3.65 16.11
CA ASN A 78 -10.76 -4.40 15.10
C ASN A 78 -9.59 -3.61 14.50
N THR A 79 -9.76 -2.31 14.29
CA THR A 79 -8.72 -1.41 13.78
C THR A 79 -7.62 -1.26 14.81
N TYR A 80 -7.93 -0.92 16.05
CA TYR A 80 -6.94 -0.85 17.13
C TYR A 80 -6.25 -2.19 17.37
N MET A 81 -6.98 -3.31 17.28
CA MET A 81 -6.40 -4.65 17.35
C MET A 81 -5.43 -4.91 16.18
N MET A 82 -5.78 -4.56 14.95
CA MET A 82 -4.86 -4.72 13.82
C MET A 82 -3.62 -3.84 13.97
N LEU A 83 -3.79 -2.57 14.38
CA LEU A 83 -2.69 -1.66 14.64
C LEU A 83 -1.81 -2.20 15.79
N PHE A 84 -2.41 -2.78 16.82
CA PHE A 84 -1.70 -3.41 17.92
C PHE A 84 -0.92 -4.66 17.47
N LEU A 85 -1.55 -5.56 16.72
CA LEU A 85 -0.94 -6.81 16.26
C LEU A 85 0.09 -6.62 15.14
N LEU A 86 -0.04 -5.58 14.31
CA LEU A 86 0.81 -5.36 13.13
C LEU A 86 1.86 -4.26 13.33
N GLN A 87 1.57 -3.22 14.12
CA GLN A 87 2.42 -2.02 14.22
C GLN A 87 3.05 -1.82 15.62
N CYS A 88 2.62 -2.54 16.66
CA CYS A 88 3.12 -2.32 18.03
C CYS A 88 4.10 -3.38 18.55
N ASP A 89 4.42 -4.43 17.77
CA ASP A 89 5.58 -5.29 18.07
C ASP A 89 6.82 -4.74 17.34
N PRO A 90 7.84 -4.24 18.06
CA PRO A 90 9.08 -3.74 17.46
C PRO A 90 9.76 -4.76 16.55
N LYS A 91 9.59 -6.07 16.78
CA LYS A 91 10.14 -7.15 15.93
C LYS A 91 9.42 -7.22 14.59
N ILE A 92 8.11 -7.00 14.56
CA ILE A 92 7.31 -6.98 13.32
C ILE A 92 7.64 -5.72 12.52
N ALA A 93 7.69 -4.55 13.16
CA ALA A 93 8.12 -3.31 12.50
C ALA A 93 9.55 -3.42 11.96
N THR A 94 10.49 -3.96 12.75
CA THR A 94 11.87 -4.21 12.30
C THR A 94 11.91 -5.19 11.13
N TYR A 95 11.06 -6.23 11.14
CA TYR A 95 10.95 -7.18 10.06
C TYR A 95 10.51 -6.52 8.75
N PHE A 96 9.45 -5.70 8.77
CA PHE A 96 8.97 -4.99 7.57
C PHE A 96 9.94 -3.90 7.10
N ASN A 97 10.56 -3.14 7.99
CA ASN A 97 11.59 -2.16 7.62
C ASN A 97 12.82 -2.83 7.00
N THR A 98 13.26 -3.96 7.58
CA THR A 98 14.37 -4.74 7.01
C THR A 98 13.98 -5.36 5.67
N MET A 99 12.73 -5.81 5.52
CA MET A 99 12.21 -6.28 4.25
C MET A 99 12.24 -5.16 3.20
N ALA A 100 11.66 -4.00 3.52
CA ALA A 100 11.58 -2.84 2.65
C ALA A 100 12.95 -2.43 2.11
N SER A 101 13.94 -2.29 3.00
CA SER A 101 15.33 -1.95 2.65
C SER A 101 16.00 -2.91 1.65
N LYS A 102 15.51 -4.14 1.55
CA LYS A 102 16.04 -5.18 0.66
C LYS A 102 15.28 -5.28 -0.66
N LEU A 103 14.11 -4.65 -0.77
CA LEU A 103 13.28 -4.72 -1.97
C LEU A 103 13.85 -3.82 -3.08
N SER A 104 13.98 -4.40 -4.27
CA SER A 104 14.26 -3.71 -5.53
C SER A 104 13.04 -3.87 -6.43
N VAL A 105 12.23 -2.82 -6.55
CA VAL A 105 10.91 -2.88 -7.20
C VAL A 105 10.94 -2.11 -8.51
N TYR A 106 10.73 -2.82 -9.62
CA TYR A 106 10.51 -2.22 -10.93
C TYR A 106 9.09 -1.67 -11.01
N VAL A 107 8.93 -0.37 -11.30
CA VAL A 107 7.62 0.30 -11.25
C VAL A 107 7.00 0.35 -12.64
N CYS A 108 5.83 -0.28 -12.82
CA CYS A 108 5.12 -0.28 -14.10
C CYS A 108 4.50 1.08 -14.43
N THR A 109 4.32 1.37 -15.73
CA THR A 109 3.55 2.52 -16.23
C THR A 109 2.12 2.56 -15.71
N SER A 110 1.52 1.40 -15.37
CA SER A 110 0.21 1.29 -14.72
C SER A 110 0.13 1.91 -13.32
N ILE A 111 1.28 2.22 -12.70
CA ILE A 111 1.39 2.96 -11.43
C ILE A 111 1.87 4.39 -11.68
N LEU A 112 2.88 4.57 -12.55
CA LEU A 112 3.47 5.87 -12.84
C LEU A 112 2.44 6.84 -13.45
N ILE A 113 1.67 6.40 -14.44
CA ILE A 113 0.68 7.26 -15.10
C ILE A 113 -0.37 7.80 -14.12
N PRO A 114 -1.04 6.95 -13.30
CA PRO A 114 -1.92 7.45 -12.25
C PRO A 114 -1.21 8.37 -11.23
N ALA A 115 0.05 8.11 -10.87
CA ALA A 115 0.78 9.00 -9.97
C ALA A 115 0.98 10.38 -10.59
N LEU A 116 1.39 10.46 -11.87
CA LEU A 116 1.52 11.74 -12.58
C LEU A 116 0.18 12.51 -12.64
N SER A 117 -0.94 11.82 -12.85
CA SER A 117 -2.26 12.47 -12.87
C SER A 117 -2.71 12.99 -11.49
N GLU A 118 -2.09 12.56 -10.40
CA GLU A 118 -2.40 13.03 -9.05
C GLU A 118 -1.65 14.32 -8.65
N PHE A 119 -0.77 14.85 -9.52
CA PHE A 119 0.10 16.01 -9.22
C PHE A 119 -0.64 17.22 -8.65
N PHE A 120 -1.82 17.54 -9.18
CA PHE A 120 -2.65 18.68 -8.74
C PHE A 120 -3.75 18.32 -7.73
N LEU A 121 -3.85 17.05 -7.30
CA LEU A 121 -4.78 16.68 -6.24
C LEU A 121 -4.26 17.14 -4.88
N GLU A 122 -5.15 17.24 -3.90
CA GLU A 122 -4.74 17.43 -2.51
C GLU A 122 -3.93 16.23 -2.01
N PRO A 123 -2.92 16.41 -1.13
CA PRO A 123 -2.05 15.32 -0.67
C PRO A 123 -2.77 14.06 -0.19
N ILE A 124 -3.92 14.21 0.49
CA ILE A 124 -4.73 13.09 0.98
C ILE A 124 -5.34 12.23 -0.14
N ASN A 125 -5.51 12.80 -1.33
CA ASN A 125 -6.12 12.14 -2.49
C ASN A 125 -5.08 11.59 -3.48
N ARG A 126 -3.77 11.78 -3.23
CA ARG A 126 -2.68 11.30 -4.10
C ARG A 126 -2.24 9.88 -3.77
N ARG A 127 -3.10 8.89 -4.02
CA ARG A 127 -2.88 7.52 -3.55
C ARG A 127 -1.66 6.83 -4.18
N HIS A 128 -1.47 6.95 -5.49
CA HIS A 128 -0.32 6.37 -6.18
C HIS A 128 0.96 7.14 -5.90
N TRP A 129 0.84 8.46 -5.82
CA TRP A 129 1.93 9.33 -5.42
C TRP A 129 2.46 8.97 -4.04
N ASN A 130 1.58 8.88 -3.05
CA ASN A 130 1.93 8.56 -1.66
C ASN A 130 2.45 7.13 -1.53
N LEU A 131 1.94 6.19 -2.36
CA LEU A 131 2.50 4.85 -2.45
C LEU A 131 3.98 4.89 -2.85
N LEU A 132 4.34 5.66 -3.88
CA LEU A 132 5.72 5.75 -4.37
C LEU A 132 6.61 6.46 -3.36
N LYS A 133 6.20 7.64 -2.85
CA LYS A 133 6.96 8.37 -1.81
C LYS A 133 7.15 7.54 -0.55
N GLY A 134 6.06 7.02 0.02
CA GLY A 134 6.12 6.21 1.24
C GLY A 134 6.90 4.91 1.06
N SER A 135 6.90 4.31 -0.14
CA SER A 135 7.77 3.16 -0.43
C SER A 135 9.25 3.55 -0.41
N HIS A 136 9.61 4.68 -1.02
CA HIS A 136 10.98 5.18 -1.02
C HIS A 136 11.46 5.53 0.39
N GLU A 137 10.64 6.24 1.16
CA GLU A 137 10.90 6.62 2.57
C GLU A 137 11.07 5.39 3.46
N ALA A 138 10.30 4.32 3.24
CA ALA A 138 10.46 3.04 3.92
C ALA A 138 11.73 2.26 3.51
N GLY A 139 12.50 2.77 2.54
CA GLY A 139 13.76 2.18 2.08
C GLY A 139 13.65 1.24 0.88
N VAL A 140 12.49 1.15 0.23
CA VAL A 140 12.34 0.36 -1.00
C VAL A 140 13.13 1.01 -2.13
N SER A 141 13.98 0.22 -2.80
CA SER A 141 14.67 0.68 -4.00
C SER A 141 13.73 0.60 -5.20
N LEU A 142 13.13 1.72 -5.57
CA LEU A 142 12.30 1.83 -6.77
C LEU A 142 13.17 1.97 -8.02
N VAL A 143 12.84 1.23 -9.09
CA VAL A 143 13.65 1.13 -10.31
C VAL A 143 12.78 1.25 -11.55
N VAL A 144 13.33 1.88 -12.60
CA VAL A 144 12.82 1.84 -13.97
C VAL A 144 13.95 1.51 -14.95
N ASN A 145 13.61 0.95 -16.10
CA ASN A 145 14.55 0.66 -17.18
C ASN A 145 14.08 1.30 -18.50
N GLU A 146 14.85 1.10 -19.58
CA GLU A 146 14.52 1.66 -20.90
C GLU A 146 13.16 1.21 -21.44
N THR A 147 12.71 -0.01 -21.10
CA THR A 147 11.40 -0.52 -21.52
C THR A 147 10.27 0.29 -20.88
N ILE A 148 10.36 0.52 -19.57
CA ILE A 148 9.34 1.29 -18.82
C ILE A 148 9.33 2.76 -19.26
N ILE A 149 10.51 3.38 -19.40
CA ILE A 149 10.62 4.78 -19.86
C ILE A 149 10.07 4.93 -21.29
N GLY A 150 10.43 4.01 -22.21
CA GLY A 150 9.93 4.04 -23.57
C GLY A 150 8.41 3.90 -23.66
N GLU A 151 7.80 3.08 -22.80
CA GLU A 151 6.34 2.98 -22.69
C GLU A 151 5.70 4.25 -22.15
N LEU A 152 6.29 4.87 -21.13
CA LEU A 152 5.82 6.12 -20.55
C LEU A 152 5.79 7.24 -21.60
N ILE A 153 6.86 7.37 -22.37
CA ILE A 153 6.96 8.38 -23.44
C ILE A 153 5.98 8.09 -24.58
N THR A 154 5.84 6.83 -24.96
CA THR A 154 4.85 6.42 -25.98
C THR A 154 3.44 6.77 -25.52
N HIS A 155 3.14 6.58 -24.23
CA HIS A 155 1.86 6.93 -23.64
C HIS A 155 1.63 8.45 -23.61
N LEU A 156 2.62 9.25 -23.20
CA LEU A 156 2.55 10.71 -23.24
C LEU A 156 2.33 11.23 -24.67
N ARG A 157 3.05 10.70 -25.65
CA ARG A 157 2.88 11.04 -27.07
C ARG A 157 1.46 10.75 -27.56
N MET A 158 0.92 9.59 -27.19
CA MET A 158 -0.45 9.22 -27.52
C MET A 158 -1.46 10.20 -26.93
N ILE A 159 -1.29 10.58 -25.66
CA ILE A 159 -2.18 11.51 -24.97
C ILE A 159 -2.11 12.90 -25.57
N ILE A 160 -0.91 13.44 -25.82
CA ILE A 160 -0.74 14.76 -26.44
C ILE A 160 -1.44 14.79 -27.80
N LYS A 161 -1.28 13.74 -28.61
CA LYS A 161 -1.98 13.62 -29.89
C LYS A 161 -3.50 13.54 -29.70
N LYS A 162 -3.99 12.75 -28.74
CA LYS A 162 -5.41 12.59 -28.48
C LYS A 162 -6.04 13.91 -28.01
N TYR A 163 -5.38 14.62 -27.11
CA TYR A 163 -5.78 15.96 -26.66
C TYR A 163 -5.95 16.93 -27.83
N LYS A 164 -4.92 17.09 -28.67
CA LYS A 164 -4.95 17.99 -29.83
C LYS A 164 -6.07 17.67 -30.81
N LEU A 165 -6.31 16.39 -31.07
CA LEU A 165 -7.31 15.97 -32.05
C LEU A 165 -8.75 16.02 -31.54
N GLN A 166 -8.99 15.83 -30.25
CA GLN A 166 -10.35 15.59 -29.73
C GLN A 166 -10.83 16.62 -28.71
N TYR A 167 -9.93 17.34 -28.05
CA TYR A 167 -10.27 18.15 -26.87
C TYR A 167 -9.87 19.62 -27.00
N GLU A 168 -8.80 19.94 -27.73
CA GLU A 168 -8.23 21.30 -27.79
C GLU A 168 -9.23 22.38 -28.24
N HIS A 169 -10.15 22.05 -29.15
CA HIS A 169 -11.16 22.99 -29.67
C HIS A 169 -12.51 22.94 -28.96
N SER A 170 -12.65 22.10 -27.93
CA SER A 170 -13.92 21.82 -27.25
C SER A 170 -13.80 21.79 -25.73
N GLU A 171 -12.74 22.40 -25.18
CA GLU A 171 -12.46 22.38 -23.74
C GLU A 171 -13.61 22.93 -22.88
N GLU A 172 -14.32 23.95 -23.37
CA GLU A 172 -15.42 24.60 -22.65
C GLU A 172 -16.50 23.59 -22.20
N LEU A 173 -16.78 22.56 -23.01
CA LEU A 173 -17.73 21.49 -22.67
C LEU A 173 -17.29 20.77 -21.38
N TYR A 174 -16.02 20.36 -21.34
CA TYR A 174 -15.44 19.60 -20.22
C TYR A 174 -15.17 20.45 -18.98
N LEU A 175 -15.09 21.78 -19.12
CA LEU A 175 -14.92 22.72 -18.01
C LEU A 175 -16.25 23.12 -17.36
N SER A 176 -17.36 23.03 -18.10
CA SER A 176 -18.69 23.50 -17.67
C SER A 176 -19.36 22.62 -16.61
N GLU A 177 -19.20 21.29 -16.67
CA GLU A 177 -19.86 20.33 -15.78
C GLU A 177 -18.90 19.27 -15.24
N ASP A 178 -18.90 19.03 -13.92
CA ASP A 178 -18.06 18.00 -13.23
C ASP A 178 -18.19 16.60 -13.86
N ILE A 179 -19.37 16.30 -14.37
CA ILE A 179 -19.70 15.00 -14.93
C ILE A 179 -18.99 14.77 -16.28
N GLN A 180 -18.89 15.80 -17.13
CA GLN A 180 -18.34 15.64 -18.48
C GLN A 180 -16.84 15.34 -18.46
N ALA A 181 -16.09 15.98 -17.56
CA ALA A 181 -14.68 15.65 -17.35
C ALA A 181 -14.48 14.20 -16.89
N LEU A 182 -15.40 13.63 -16.10
CA LEU A 182 -15.28 12.24 -15.61
C LEU A 182 -15.42 11.19 -16.72
N TYR A 183 -16.07 11.52 -17.83
CA TYR A 183 -16.19 10.64 -19.01
C TYR A 183 -14.97 10.66 -19.93
N VAL A 184 -13.95 11.46 -19.64
CA VAL A 184 -12.66 11.42 -20.36
C VAL A 184 -11.89 10.16 -19.95
N ASP A 185 -11.73 9.21 -20.87
CA ASP A 185 -11.08 7.92 -20.61
C ASP A 185 -9.63 8.06 -20.11
N GLU A 186 -8.85 8.99 -20.68
CA GLU A 186 -7.45 9.18 -20.34
C GLU A 186 -7.26 9.97 -19.05
N ILE A 187 -6.72 9.30 -18.03
CA ILE A 187 -6.60 9.87 -16.69
C ILE A 187 -5.77 11.17 -16.63
N LEU A 188 -4.75 11.33 -17.47
CA LEU A 188 -3.96 12.58 -17.52
C LEU A 188 -4.73 13.74 -18.16
N ILE A 189 -5.53 13.48 -19.20
CA ILE A 189 -6.39 14.53 -19.80
C ILE A 189 -7.48 14.91 -18.80
N ARG A 190 -8.07 13.91 -18.14
CA ARG A 190 -9.03 14.13 -17.05
C ARG A 190 -8.43 14.99 -15.95
N ALA A 191 -7.24 14.63 -15.46
CA ALA A 191 -6.54 15.40 -14.42
C ALA A 191 -6.22 16.84 -14.85
N TYR A 192 -5.84 17.05 -16.11
CA TYR A 192 -5.68 18.37 -16.68
C TYR A 192 -6.95 19.20 -16.58
N PHE A 193 -8.12 18.69 -17.00
CA PHE A 193 -9.37 19.45 -16.91
C PHE A 193 -9.71 19.85 -15.47
N TYR A 194 -9.46 18.95 -14.51
CA TYR A 194 -9.61 19.27 -13.09
C TYR A 194 -8.64 20.37 -12.63
N ALA A 195 -7.37 20.32 -13.05
CA ALA A 195 -6.37 21.32 -12.71
C ALA A 195 -6.68 22.69 -13.34
N LYS A 196 -7.08 22.70 -14.62
CA LYS A 196 -7.46 23.92 -15.34
C LYS A 196 -8.67 24.59 -14.73
N ARG A 197 -9.71 23.83 -14.37
CA ARG A 197 -10.89 24.36 -13.70
C ARG A 197 -10.58 24.98 -12.33
N ARG A 198 -9.56 24.48 -11.63
CA ARG A 198 -9.07 25.04 -10.37
C ARG A 198 -8.10 26.22 -10.58
N ASN A 199 -7.92 26.68 -11.82
CA ASN A 199 -6.97 27.72 -12.21
C ASN A 199 -5.52 27.40 -11.81
N GLN A 200 -5.16 26.11 -11.80
CA GLN A 200 -3.79 25.66 -11.48
C GLN A 200 -2.89 25.58 -12.72
N VAL A 201 -3.50 25.47 -13.91
CA VAL A 201 -2.83 25.48 -15.22
C VAL A 201 -3.74 26.17 -16.25
N SER A 202 -3.15 26.84 -17.24
CA SER A 202 -3.89 27.57 -18.26
C SER A 202 -4.21 26.73 -19.49
N ASN A 203 -3.29 25.83 -19.86
CA ASN A 203 -3.41 24.99 -21.05
C ASN A 203 -2.73 23.62 -20.86
N PHE A 204 -3.01 22.70 -21.79
CA PHE A 204 -2.50 21.33 -21.67
C PHE A 204 -0.98 21.21 -21.80
N ASN A 205 -0.33 22.11 -22.55
CA ASN A 205 1.12 22.12 -22.65
C ASN A 205 1.74 22.50 -21.31
N GLU A 206 1.22 23.52 -20.62
CA GLU A 206 1.65 23.89 -19.27
C GLU A 206 1.47 22.74 -18.27
N PHE A 207 0.38 21.96 -18.40
CA PHE A 207 0.20 20.76 -17.58
C PHE A 207 1.30 19.72 -17.84
N ILE A 208 1.62 19.42 -19.10
CA ILE A 208 2.66 18.45 -19.48
C ILE A 208 4.07 18.93 -19.10
N ASP A 209 4.33 20.23 -19.19
CA ASP A 209 5.62 20.88 -18.90
C ASP A 209 6.08 20.66 -17.45
N ASN A 210 5.16 20.34 -16.53
CA ASN A 210 5.50 19.92 -15.16
C ASN A 210 6.34 18.62 -15.11
N PHE A 211 6.31 17.81 -16.16
CA PHE A 211 6.94 16.48 -16.20
C PHE A 211 7.99 16.37 -17.30
N VAL A 212 7.67 16.88 -18.50
CA VAL A 212 8.51 16.84 -19.70
C VAL A 212 8.21 18.01 -20.62
N ASN A 213 9.15 18.35 -21.49
CA ASN A 213 8.89 19.30 -22.57
C ASN A 213 7.67 18.85 -23.40
N PRO A 214 6.69 19.74 -23.72
CA PRO A 214 5.48 19.37 -24.46
C PRO A 214 5.71 18.85 -25.88
N ASP A 215 6.85 19.17 -26.48
CA ASP A 215 7.30 18.63 -27.78
C ASP A 215 7.97 17.25 -27.65
N LEU A 216 8.13 16.76 -26.42
CA LEU A 216 8.84 15.54 -26.03
C LEU A 216 10.33 15.55 -26.39
N SER A 217 10.92 16.73 -26.60
CA SER A 217 12.37 16.87 -26.71
C SER A 217 13.04 16.43 -25.41
N ASN A 218 14.04 15.56 -25.51
CA ASN A 218 14.76 15.02 -24.35
C ASN A 218 13.85 14.36 -23.29
N ALA A 219 12.68 13.84 -23.68
CA ALA A 219 11.71 13.25 -22.75
C ALA A 219 12.32 12.08 -21.94
N ASP A 220 13.21 11.29 -22.53
CA ASP A 220 13.93 10.20 -21.88
C ASP A 220 14.67 10.69 -20.62
N THR A 221 15.53 11.69 -20.78
CA THR A 221 16.36 12.23 -19.69
C THR A 221 15.52 13.02 -18.70
N ALA A 222 14.59 13.84 -19.19
CA ALA A 222 13.71 14.64 -18.34
C ALA A 222 12.87 13.75 -17.41
N LEU A 223 12.26 12.67 -17.92
CA LEU A 223 11.50 11.73 -17.09
C LEU A 223 12.37 11.00 -16.08
N ILE A 224 13.57 10.57 -16.48
CA ILE A 224 14.49 9.88 -15.57
C ILE A 224 14.87 10.80 -14.40
N GLU A 225 15.19 12.06 -14.69
CA GLU A 225 15.53 13.04 -13.67
C GLU A 225 14.31 13.36 -12.79
N TRP A 226 13.17 13.65 -13.39
CA TRP A 226 11.94 13.97 -12.67
C TRP A 226 11.51 12.83 -11.74
N LEU A 227 11.50 11.58 -12.22
CA LEU A 227 11.15 10.41 -11.40
C LEU A 227 12.16 10.16 -10.28
N ARG A 228 13.43 10.49 -10.49
CA ARG A 228 14.49 10.39 -9.47
C ARG A 228 14.28 11.42 -8.37
N GLU A 229 14.10 12.69 -8.74
CA GLU A 229 13.96 13.77 -7.76
C GLU A 229 12.64 13.66 -6.98
N GLU A 230 11.53 13.32 -7.64
CA GLU A 230 10.22 13.31 -6.99
C GLU A 230 9.96 12.04 -6.16
N PHE A 231 10.38 10.87 -6.66
CA PHE A 231 10.04 9.58 -6.07
C PHE A 231 11.25 8.74 -5.66
N GLY A 232 12.48 9.21 -5.83
CA GLY A 232 13.69 8.42 -5.56
C GLY A 232 13.86 7.22 -6.50
N ILE A 233 13.18 7.21 -7.66
CA ILE A 233 13.20 6.11 -8.62
C ILE A 233 14.53 6.14 -9.39
N ARG A 234 15.26 5.03 -9.39
CA ARG A 234 16.55 4.92 -10.09
C ARG A 234 16.39 4.29 -11.46
N TYR A 235 17.06 4.87 -12.45
CA TYR A 235 17.19 4.25 -13.76
C TYR A 235 18.28 3.18 -13.76
N LYS A 236 17.98 1.99 -14.31
CA LYS A 236 18.94 0.91 -14.58
C LYS A 236 18.74 0.41 -16.01
N SER A 237 19.81 0.43 -16.81
CA SER A 237 19.74 -0.08 -18.18
C SER A 237 19.78 -1.61 -18.20
N ASN A 238 19.05 -2.26 -19.12
CA ASN A 238 19.11 -3.73 -19.23
C ASN A 238 20.52 -4.24 -19.55
N LYS A 239 21.31 -3.45 -20.29
CA LYS A 239 22.73 -3.74 -20.54
C LYS A 239 23.55 -3.82 -19.25
N SER A 240 23.35 -2.87 -18.33
CA SER A 240 24.07 -2.85 -17.04
C SER A 240 23.70 -4.02 -16.12
N LEU A 241 22.55 -4.64 -16.34
CA LEU A 241 22.07 -5.78 -15.55
C LEU A 241 22.70 -7.11 -15.98
N GLY A 242 23.44 -7.17 -17.10
CA GLY A 242 24.08 -8.41 -17.60
C GLY A 242 23.08 -9.51 -17.99
N VAL A 243 21.82 -9.12 -18.22
CA VAL A 243 20.68 -10.02 -18.41
C VAL A 243 20.75 -10.69 -19.77
N LYS A 244 20.71 -12.03 -19.78
CA LYS A 244 20.55 -12.84 -20.99
C LYS A 244 19.13 -13.39 -21.04
N ILE A 245 18.30 -12.80 -21.90
CA ILE A 245 16.92 -13.26 -22.12
C ILE A 245 16.93 -14.39 -23.16
N ASP A 246 16.29 -15.51 -22.82
CA ASP A 246 16.04 -16.59 -23.78
C ASP A 246 14.99 -16.14 -24.81
N LYS A 247 15.39 -16.09 -26.09
CA LYS A 247 14.53 -15.66 -27.19
C LYS A 247 13.33 -16.59 -27.40
N SER A 248 13.46 -17.87 -27.08
CA SER A 248 12.37 -18.84 -27.19
C SER A 248 11.28 -18.58 -26.15
N GLU A 249 11.68 -18.30 -24.90
CA GLU A 249 10.79 -17.95 -23.80
C GLU A 249 10.11 -16.61 -24.03
N LEU A 250 10.85 -15.63 -24.55
CA LEU A 250 10.31 -14.33 -24.93
C LEU A 250 9.20 -14.48 -25.96
N THR A 251 9.44 -15.29 -27.00
CA THR A 251 8.45 -15.52 -28.05
C THR A 251 7.20 -16.22 -27.50
N LEU A 252 7.40 -17.29 -26.72
CA LEU A 252 6.30 -18.05 -26.11
C LEU A 252 5.43 -17.18 -25.20
N LEU A 253 6.04 -16.40 -24.31
CA LEU A 253 5.29 -15.53 -23.40
C LEU A 253 4.61 -14.39 -24.17
N SER A 254 5.30 -13.75 -25.11
CA SER A 254 4.72 -12.68 -25.92
C SER A 254 3.48 -13.15 -26.69
N GLU A 255 3.54 -14.34 -27.31
CA GLU A 255 2.41 -14.96 -28.00
C GLU A 255 1.19 -15.13 -27.08
N LYS A 256 1.40 -15.63 -25.85
CA LYS A 256 0.33 -15.79 -24.87
C LYS A 256 -0.24 -14.47 -24.40
N LEU A 257 0.61 -13.45 -24.23
CA LEU A 257 0.18 -12.12 -23.78
C LEU A 257 -0.56 -11.33 -24.86
N LYS A 258 -0.32 -11.59 -26.16
CA LYS A 258 -1.03 -10.92 -27.28
C LYS A 258 -2.55 -11.02 -27.15
N ALA A 259 -3.08 -12.15 -26.67
CA ALA A 259 -4.52 -12.38 -26.54
C ALA A 259 -5.22 -11.41 -25.55
N HIS A 260 -4.47 -10.78 -24.65
CA HIS A 260 -4.99 -9.89 -23.61
C HIS A 260 -4.53 -8.44 -23.77
N LYS A 261 -3.85 -8.11 -24.88
CA LYS A 261 -3.27 -6.78 -25.11
C LYS A 261 -3.80 -6.20 -26.41
N SER A 262 -4.10 -4.90 -26.39
CA SER A 262 -4.59 -4.17 -27.57
C SER A 262 -3.54 -4.08 -28.69
N HIS A 263 -2.25 -4.08 -28.33
CA HIS A 263 -1.16 -3.98 -29.29
C HIS A 263 -0.07 -5.05 -29.03
N PRO A 264 0.41 -5.74 -30.08
CA PRO A 264 1.45 -6.76 -29.95
C PRO A 264 2.75 -6.26 -29.30
N VAL A 265 3.10 -5.00 -29.53
CA VAL A 265 4.32 -4.38 -28.96
C VAL A 265 4.27 -4.36 -27.43
N LYS A 266 3.11 -4.09 -26.83
CA LYS A 266 2.95 -4.11 -25.37
C LYS A 266 3.17 -5.51 -24.78
N ALA A 267 2.68 -6.54 -25.48
CA ALA A 267 2.89 -7.93 -25.06
C ALA A 267 4.38 -8.31 -25.05
N VAL A 268 5.14 -7.85 -26.05
CA VAL A 268 6.59 -8.08 -26.14
C VAL A 268 7.36 -7.33 -25.05
N ASN A 269 6.99 -6.07 -24.79
CA ASN A 269 7.62 -5.27 -23.72
C ASN A 269 7.37 -5.88 -22.33
N ASP A 270 6.13 -6.25 -22.03
CA ASP A 270 5.78 -6.92 -20.78
C ASP A 270 6.55 -8.24 -20.62
N ALA A 271 6.62 -9.06 -21.68
CA ALA A 271 7.37 -10.30 -21.67
C ALA A 271 8.87 -10.07 -21.43
N ASN A 272 9.46 -9.07 -22.09
CA ASN A 272 10.86 -8.67 -21.87
C ASN A 272 11.12 -8.25 -20.42
N LEU A 273 10.25 -7.41 -19.84
CA LEU A 273 10.40 -6.94 -18.47
C LEU A 273 10.27 -8.09 -17.46
N ILE A 274 9.31 -8.98 -17.67
CA ILE A 274 9.09 -10.16 -16.83
C ILE A 274 10.31 -11.08 -16.84
N LEU A 275 10.85 -11.39 -18.02
CA LEU A 275 12.04 -12.24 -18.14
C LEU A 275 13.30 -11.54 -17.62
N THR A 276 13.39 -10.22 -17.76
CA THR A 276 14.47 -9.42 -17.17
C THR A 276 14.49 -9.57 -15.65
N ILE A 277 13.33 -9.50 -15.00
CA ILE A 277 13.24 -9.62 -13.54
C ILE A 277 13.61 -11.03 -13.07
N TYR A 278 13.16 -12.06 -13.77
CA TYR A 278 13.58 -13.43 -13.45
C TYR A 278 15.09 -13.63 -13.63
N SER A 279 15.66 -13.10 -14.71
CA SER A 279 17.11 -13.16 -14.95
C SER A 279 17.89 -12.41 -13.86
N VAL A 280 17.44 -11.23 -13.43
CA VAL A 280 18.06 -10.48 -12.32
C VAL A 280 18.04 -11.29 -11.01
N ARG A 281 16.94 -12.00 -10.72
CA ARG A 281 16.85 -12.87 -9.54
C ARG A 281 17.85 -14.02 -9.60
N GLU A 282 18.03 -14.62 -10.78
CA GLU A 282 18.99 -15.70 -11.02
C GLU A 282 20.45 -15.21 -10.90
N THR A 283 20.79 -14.11 -11.57
CA THR A 283 22.13 -13.49 -11.51
C THR A 283 22.47 -13.02 -10.09
N GLY A 284 21.50 -12.50 -9.36
CA GLY A 284 21.65 -12.12 -7.95
C GLY A 284 21.68 -13.29 -6.97
N ASN A 285 21.54 -14.54 -7.45
CA ASN A 285 21.42 -15.75 -6.64
C ASN A 285 20.42 -15.59 -5.48
N GLU A 286 19.25 -15.01 -5.75
CA GLU A 286 18.25 -14.73 -4.72
C GLU A 286 17.66 -16.02 -4.11
N ILE A 287 17.70 -17.12 -4.87
CA ILE A 287 17.28 -18.46 -4.41
C ILE A 287 18.31 -19.04 -3.42
N GLY A 288 19.60 -18.98 -3.74
CA GLY A 288 20.66 -19.50 -2.87
C GLY A 288 20.90 -18.63 -1.63
N SER A 289 20.61 -17.33 -1.72
CA SER A 289 20.68 -16.38 -0.60
C SER A 289 19.36 -16.22 0.16
N ALA A 290 18.44 -17.18 0.02
CA ALA A 290 17.08 -17.14 0.55
C ALA A 290 17.03 -16.67 2.01
N SER A 291 16.75 -15.37 2.15
CA SER A 291 16.57 -14.74 3.45
C SER A 291 15.15 -14.99 3.93
N ILE A 292 14.90 -14.74 5.21
CA ILE A 292 13.54 -14.79 5.79
C ILE A 292 12.54 -13.85 5.08
N PHE A 293 13.04 -12.89 4.29
CA PHE A 293 12.25 -11.89 3.58
C PHE A 293 11.86 -12.30 2.15
N GLY A 294 12.37 -13.44 1.66
CA GLY A 294 12.08 -13.92 0.33
C GLY A 294 12.92 -13.26 -0.78
N TYR A 295 12.32 -13.13 -1.98
CA TYR A 295 12.97 -12.50 -3.13
C TYR A 295 13.07 -10.99 -2.90
N LYS A 296 14.11 -10.39 -3.45
CA LYS A 296 14.40 -8.95 -3.36
C LYS A 296 13.85 -8.21 -4.56
N THR A 297 13.97 -8.80 -5.76
CA THR A 297 13.60 -8.12 -7.00
C THR A 297 12.15 -8.40 -7.40
N TRP A 298 11.35 -7.37 -7.66
CA TRP A 298 9.93 -7.52 -7.99
C TRP A 298 9.44 -6.54 -9.05
N TRP A 299 8.30 -6.84 -9.66
CA TRP A 299 7.56 -5.98 -10.57
C TRP A 299 6.29 -5.46 -9.93
N LEU A 300 6.18 -4.14 -9.74
CA LEU A 300 4.97 -3.50 -9.24
C LEU A 300 4.06 -3.13 -10.40
N SER A 301 2.94 -3.85 -10.53
CA SER A 301 1.96 -3.63 -11.58
C SER A 301 0.54 -3.89 -11.07
N LYS A 302 -0.44 -3.18 -11.67
CA LYS A 302 -1.87 -3.46 -11.46
C LYS A 302 -2.42 -4.56 -12.38
N ASP A 303 -1.63 -5.00 -13.35
CA ASP A 303 -2.10 -5.96 -14.35
C ASP A 303 -2.14 -7.39 -13.80
N THR A 304 -3.33 -7.81 -13.39
CA THR A 304 -3.57 -9.17 -12.91
C THR A 304 -3.73 -10.18 -14.05
N SER A 305 -4.00 -9.73 -15.28
CA SER A 305 -4.20 -10.61 -16.42
C SER A 305 -2.87 -11.22 -16.87
N THR A 306 -1.83 -10.38 -16.98
CA THR A 306 -0.47 -10.82 -17.33
C THR A 306 0.12 -11.71 -16.24
N GLN A 307 -0.15 -11.41 -14.96
CA GLN A 307 0.28 -12.25 -13.84
C GLN A 307 -0.27 -13.68 -13.94
N LYS A 308 -1.56 -13.83 -14.30
CA LYS A 308 -2.20 -15.14 -14.46
C LYS A 308 -1.55 -15.95 -15.60
N GLU A 309 -1.30 -15.32 -16.74
CA GLU A 309 -0.68 -16.00 -17.88
C GLU A 309 0.77 -16.41 -17.61
N VAL A 310 1.57 -15.54 -16.98
CA VAL A 310 2.94 -15.89 -16.55
C VAL A 310 2.94 -17.10 -15.62
N ASN A 311 2.02 -17.14 -14.65
CA ASN A 311 1.90 -18.26 -13.73
C ASN A 311 1.45 -19.56 -14.41
N LYS A 312 0.75 -19.50 -15.55
CA LYS A 312 0.40 -20.68 -16.36
C LYS A 312 1.59 -21.17 -17.16
N VAL A 313 2.29 -20.26 -17.85
CA VAL A 313 3.41 -20.58 -18.75
C VAL A 313 4.63 -21.09 -17.98
N PHE A 314 4.99 -20.42 -16.89
CA PHE A 314 6.24 -20.69 -16.17
C PHE A 314 6.07 -21.38 -14.82
N LYS A 315 4.90 -21.96 -14.52
CA LYS A 315 4.61 -22.62 -13.23
C LYS A 315 5.69 -23.60 -12.77
N ASN A 316 6.25 -24.35 -13.73
CA ASN A 316 7.22 -25.41 -13.45
C ASN A 316 8.66 -24.88 -13.34
N LYS A 317 8.95 -23.74 -13.96
CA LYS A 317 10.28 -23.11 -13.95
C LYS A 317 10.44 -22.16 -12.77
N TYR A 318 9.46 -21.28 -12.58
CA TYR A 318 9.46 -20.26 -11.53
C TYR A 318 8.38 -20.55 -10.49
N LYS A 319 8.80 -20.91 -9.28
CA LYS A 319 7.89 -21.21 -8.16
C LYS A 319 7.12 -19.98 -7.66
N VAL A 320 7.73 -18.80 -7.77
CA VAL A 320 7.20 -17.54 -7.24
C VAL A 320 7.13 -16.52 -8.36
N SER A 321 5.98 -15.86 -8.47
CA SER A 321 5.73 -14.82 -9.45
C SER A 321 6.74 -13.66 -9.32
N CYS A 322 7.02 -12.97 -10.41
CA CYS A 322 7.81 -11.73 -10.38
C CYS A 322 7.02 -10.52 -9.89
N TYR A 323 5.69 -10.62 -9.75
CA TYR A 323 4.82 -9.50 -9.39
C TYR A 323 4.77 -9.25 -7.88
N ILE A 324 4.84 -7.99 -7.48
CA ILE A 324 4.49 -7.52 -6.14
C ILE A 324 3.24 -6.64 -6.25
N ARG A 325 2.34 -6.81 -5.29
CA ARG A 325 1.05 -6.13 -5.35
C ARG A 325 1.14 -4.72 -4.75
N PRO A 326 0.48 -3.71 -5.33
CA PRO A 326 0.44 -2.36 -4.76
C PRO A 326 -0.16 -2.29 -3.36
N ASP A 327 -1.16 -3.13 -3.05
CA ASP A 327 -1.75 -3.19 -1.71
C ASP A 327 -0.77 -3.69 -0.66
N PHE A 328 0.17 -4.55 -1.03
CA PHE A 328 1.23 -4.98 -0.11
C PHE A 328 2.13 -3.81 0.26
N LEU A 329 2.65 -3.10 -0.74
CA LEU A 329 3.50 -1.92 -0.51
C LEU A 329 2.72 -0.83 0.22
N TYR A 330 1.46 -0.59 -0.14
CA TYR A 330 0.63 0.42 0.51
C TYR A 330 0.37 0.05 1.99
N ASN A 331 -0.22 -1.11 2.25
CA ASN A 331 -0.74 -1.45 3.57
C ASN A 331 0.33 -1.84 4.59
N TYR A 332 1.46 -2.39 4.15
CA TYR A 332 2.45 -2.99 5.06
C TYR A 332 3.80 -2.27 5.05
N ILE A 333 4.15 -1.58 3.97
CA ILE A 333 5.48 -0.96 3.82
C ILE A 333 5.39 0.56 3.91
N SER A 334 4.53 1.21 3.14
CA SER A 334 4.38 2.68 3.14
C SER A 334 3.70 3.21 4.40
N LEU A 335 2.95 2.36 5.09
CA LEU A 335 2.35 2.64 6.39
C LEU A 335 3.13 2.01 7.55
N ALA A 336 4.32 1.45 7.28
CA ALA A 336 5.17 0.96 8.35
C ALA A 336 5.72 2.18 9.10
N PRO A 337 5.39 2.36 10.39
CA PRO A 337 5.96 3.45 11.16
C PRO A 337 7.48 3.31 11.26
N ASN A 338 8.19 4.44 11.13
CA ASN A 338 9.63 4.48 11.36
C ASN A 338 9.92 4.07 12.80
N LYS A 339 11.04 3.38 13.07
CA LYS A 339 11.33 2.87 14.43
C LYS A 339 11.27 3.98 15.50
N SER A 340 11.76 5.17 15.19
CA SER A 340 11.70 6.36 16.06
C SER A 340 10.28 6.87 16.26
N GLU A 341 9.44 6.82 15.22
CA GLU A 341 8.02 7.16 15.31
C GLU A 341 7.27 6.09 16.07
N VAL A 342 7.54 4.79 15.90
CA VAL A 342 6.95 3.71 16.72
C VAL A 342 7.23 3.98 18.18
N ASP A 343 8.48 4.25 18.55
CA ASP A 343 8.86 4.46 19.95
C ASP A 343 8.25 5.75 20.54
N ALA A 344 8.07 6.79 19.71
CA ALA A 344 7.41 8.05 20.11
C ALA A 344 5.88 7.91 20.15
N VAL A 345 5.25 7.29 19.15
CA VAL A 345 3.85 6.84 19.10
C VAL A 345 3.55 5.91 20.26
N TYR A 346 4.48 5.04 20.65
CA TYR A 346 4.35 4.18 21.82
C TYR A 346 4.22 5.00 23.11
N LYS A 347 4.87 6.16 23.17
CA LYS A 347 4.86 7.09 24.30
C LYS A 347 3.70 8.09 24.24
N ASP A 348 3.31 8.53 23.04
CA ASP A 348 2.43 9.68 22.80
C ASP A 348 1.01 9.28 22.37
N LEU A 349 0.87 8.17 21.64
CA LEU A 349 -0.38 7.75 20.97
C LEU A 349 -1.20 6.73 21.74
N PHE A 350 -0.75 6.32 22.94
CA PHE A 350 -1.64 5.62 23.87
C PHE A 350 -2.31 6.59 24.84
N PRO A 351 -3.45 7.18 24.40
CA PRO A 351 -4.68 7.21 25.18
C PRO A 351 -5.88 6.73 24.32
N SER A 352 -6.86 5.92 24.74
CA SER A 352 -7.36 5.50 26.05
C SER A 352 -8.21 4.22 25.94
N LEU A 353 -8.18 3.39 26.99
CA LEU A 353 -8.79 2.06 27.09
C LEU A 353 -10.30 2.08 27.35
N VAL A 354 -11.09 2.36 26.31
CA VAL A 354 -12.47 1.81 26.20
C VAL A 354 -12.47 0.54 25.33
N GLY A 355 -11.46 0.38 24.46
CA GLY A 355 -11.36 -0.73 23.51
C GLY A 355 -11.04 -2.11 24.10
N VAL A 356 -10.45 -2.20 25.30
CA VAL A 356 -10.02 -3.49 25.87
C VAL A 356 -11.13 -4.18 26.67
N ASN A 357 -12.04 -3.44 27.32
CA ASN A 357 -13.29 -4.06 27.80
C ASN A 357 -14.19 -4.51 26.63
N ILE A 358 -14.04 -3.89 25.45
CA ILE A 358 -14.71 -4.32 24.21
C ILE A 358 -13.98 -5.51 23.56
N SER A 359 -12.69 -5.74 23.87
CA SER A 359 -11.91 -6.88 23.39
C SER A 359 -12.35 -8.23 23.95
N PHE A 360 -13.26 -8.24 24.93
CA PHE A 360 -14.03 -9.44 25.31
C PHE A 360 -14.92 -10.01 24.18
N HIS A 361 -14.98 -9.35 23.02
CA HIS A 361 -15.64 -9.85 21.81
C HIS A 361 -14.67 -10.05 20.65
N LEU A 362 -13.43 -10.44 20.94
CA LEU A 362 -12.60 -11.10 19.94
C LEU A 362 -13.36 -12.33 19.43
N PRO A 363 -13.51 -12.50 18.10
CA PRO A 363 -13.99 -13.77 17.59
C PRO A 363 -13.02 -14.84 18.08
N SER A 364 -13.48 -15.74 18.94
CA SER A 364 -12.67 -16.83 19.53
C SER A 364 -11.88 -17.60 18.46
N GLN A 365 -12.39 -17.61 17.24
CA GLN A 365 -11.77 -18.14 16.02
C GLN A 365 -10.43 -17.48 15.64
N ILE A 366 -10.23 -16.18 15.88
CA ILE A 366 -8.98 -15.47 15.52
C ILE A 366 -7.91 -15.76 16.57
N ILE A 367 -8.23 -15.60 17.85
CA ILE A 367 -7.31 -15.90 18.97
C ILE A 367 -6.85 -17.36 18.88
N SER A 368 -7.80 -18.30 18.75
CA SER A 368 -7.46 -19.73 18.64
C SER A 368 -6.58 -20.03 17.42
N ARG A 369 -6.79 -19.35 16.28
CA ARG A 369 -5.90 -19.47 15.11
C ARG A 369 -4.49 -18.96 15.41
N VAL A 370 -4.35 -17.82 16.08
CA VAL A 370 -3.04 -17.26 16.44
C VAL A 370 -2.31 -18.19 17.41
N HIS A 371 -2.92 -18.60 18.53
CA HIS A 371 -2.29 -19.54 19.46
C HIS A 371 -1.94 -20.87 18.82
N LYS A 372 -2.85 -21.43 18.00
CA LYS A 372 -2.56 -22.65 17.24
C LYS A 372 -1.33 -22.48 16.36
N ARG A 373 -1.21 -21.34 15.66
CA ARG A 373 -0.02 -21.03 14.86
C ARG A 373 1.24 -20.86 15.70
N ILE A 374 1.17 -20.21 16.85
CA ILE A 374 2.32 -20.07 17.75
C ILE A 374 2.80 -21.46 18.21
N ALA A 375 1.90 -22.29 18.73
CA ALA A 375 2.21 -23.64 19.18
C ALA A 375 2.76 -24.53 18.03
N GLU A 376 2.16 -24.47 16.83
CA GLU A 376 2.63 -25.19 15.65
C GLU A 376 4.07 -24.82 15.23
N HIS A 377 4.52 -23.60 15.50
CA HIS A 377 5.83 -23.11 15.06
C HIS A 377 6.89 -23.17 16.17
N GLN A 378 6.51 -23.14 17.46
CA GLN A 378 7.44 -23.28 18.59
C GLN A 378 8.22 -24.60 18.56
N ILE A 379 7.59 -25.69 18.13
CA ILE A 379 8.21 -27.03 18.05
C ILE A 379 9.06 -27.26 16.80
N LYS A 380 9.11 -26.30 15.86
CA LYS A 380 9.80 -26.49 14.57
C LYS A 380 11.26 -26.03 14.66
N HIS A 381 12.13 -26.73 13.95
CA HIS A 381 13.54 -26.34 13.83
C HIS A 381 13.69 -24.91 13.26
N PRO A 382 14.58 -24.05 13.79
CA PRO A 382 14.72 -22.65 13.37
C PRO A 382 14.94 -22.46 11.87
N ALA A 383 15.71 -23.34 11.22
CA ALA A 383 15.91 -23.29 9.77
C ALA A 383 14.60 -23.50 8.98
N ARG A 384 13.69 -24.35 9.50
CA ARG A 384 12.38 -24.56 8.89
C ARG A 384 11.47 -23.36 9.10
N ILE A 385 11.54 -22.71 10.25
CA ILE A 385 10.81 -21.45 10.53
C ILE A 385 11.23 -20.37 9.53
N LYS A 386 12.54 -20.22 9.26
CA LYS A 386 13.04 -19.27 8.25
C LYS A 386 12.44 -19.52 6.85
N ALA A 387 12.40 -20.78 6.42
CA ALA A 387 11.80 -21.15 5.14
C ALA A 387 10.29 -20.87 5.11
N ILE A 388 9.57 -21.18 6.20
CA ILE A 388 8.13 -20.90 6.32
C ILE A 388 7.86 -19.39 6.27
N LEU A 389 8.65 -18.59 6.96
CA LEU A 389 8.53 -17.12 6.92
C LEU A 389 8.75 -16.57 5.51
N GLY A 390 9.75 -17.09 4.78
CA GLY A 390 9.97 -16.74 3.38
C GLY A 390 8.75 -17.07 2.50
N ASP A 391 8.19 -18.28 2.63
CA ASP A 391 7.00 -18.71 1.88
C ASP A 391 5.77 -17.84 2.19
N LEU A 392 5.59 -17.47 3.47
CA LEU A 392 4.50 -16.58 3.91
C LEU A 392 4.70 -15.15 3.38
N ALA A 393 5.94 -14.66 3.38
CA ALA A 393 6.28 -13.35 2.82
C ALA A 393 5.96 -13.29 1.32
N HIS A 394 6.36 -14.31 0.54
CA HIS A 394 6.04 -14.40 -0.89
C HIS A 394 4.55 -14.39 -1.16
N LYS A 395 3.78 -15.15 -0.37
CA LYS A 395 2.32 -15.16 -0.48
C LYS A 395 1.73 -13.79 -0.20
N LEU A 396 2.21 -13.12 0.87
CA LEU A 396 1.73 -11.79 1.23
C LEU A 396 2.07 -10.75 0.14
N GLN A 397 3.25 -10.84 -0.46
CA GLN A 397 3.72 -9.94 -1.52
C GLN A 397 2.96 -10.11 -2.85
N ALA A 398 2.68 -11.35 -3.26
CA ALA A 398 2.30 -11.65 -4.64
C ALA A 398 0.93 -12.34 -4.82
N ASP A 399 0.37 -13.01 -3.80
CA ASP A 399 -0.85 -13.82 -3.95
C ASP A 399 -2.09 -12.94 -4.20
N PRO A 400 -2.75 -13.04 -5.36
CA PRO A 400 -3.93 -12.24 -5.67
C PRO A 400 -5.11 -12.51 -4.73
N ARG A 401 -5.17 -13.68 -4.08
CA ARG A 401 -6.26 -14.02 -3.14
C ARG A 401 -6.13 -13.29 -1.81
N CYS A 402 -4.93 -12.78 -1.51
CA CYS A 402 -4.66 -12.00 -0.31
C CYS A 402 -4.99 -10.51 -0.49
N GLN A 403 -5.70 -10.14 -1.57
CA GLN A 403 -6.12 -8.76 -1.83
C GLN A 403 -7.10 -8.28 -0.77
N THR A 404 -6.80 -7.13 -0.18
CA THR A 404 -7.75 -6.40 0.66
C THR A 404 -8.84 -5.78 -0.22
N ARG A 405 -10.10 -5.75 0.24
CA ARG A 405 -11.22 -5.14 -0.50
C ARG A 405 -11.07 -3.62 -0.76
N ARG A 406 -10.14 -2.95 -0.07
CA ARG A 406 -9.78 -1.54 -0.29
C ARG A 406 -8.56 -1.51 -1.20
N PHE A 407 -8.75 -1.07 -2.44
CA PHE A 407 -7.72 -1.00 -3.49
C PHE A 407 -6.97 0.33 -3.45
N VAL A 408 -5.83 0.40 -4.15
CA VAL A 408 -5.24 1.69 -4.59
C VAL A 408 -5.98 2.12 -5.86
N ASP A 409 -7.27 2.39 -5.75
CA ASP A 409 -8.06 2.94 -6.86
C ASP A 409 -7.74 4.43 -7.01
N HIS A 410 -7.68 4.91 -8.25
CA HIS A 410 -7.47 6.32 -8.52
C HIS A 410 -8.69 7.12 -8.04
N TYR A 411 -8.47 8.25 -7.37
CA TYR A 411 -9.53 9.06 -6.77
C TYR A 411 -10.64 9.44 -7.76
N LEU A 412 -10.28 9.83 -8.98
CA LEU A 412 -11.25 10.21 -10.01
C LEU A 412 -12.08 9.04 -10.55
N ASP A 413 -11.56 7.80 -10.48
CA ASP A 413 -12.31 6.62 -10.89
C ASP A 413 -13.34 6.23 -9.83
N GLU A 414 -13.01 6.41 -8.55
CA GLU A 414 -13.98 6.22 -7.46
C GLU A 414 -15.13 7.22 -7.55
N LYS A 415 -14.82 8.48 -7.86
CA LYS A 415 -15.86 9.49 -8.13
C LYS A 415 -16.79 9.08 -9.25
N LEU A 416 -16.24 8.63 -10.39
CA LEU A 416 -17.05 8.15 -11.51
C LEU A 416 -17.93 6.95 -11.11
N LYS A 417 -17.39 5.97 -10.36
CA LYS A 417 -18.18 4.84 -9.85
C LYS A 417 -19.33 5.27 -8.94
N SER A 418 -19.10 6.28 -8.08
CA SER A 418 -20.13 6.80 -7.16
C SER A 418 -21.29 7.52 -7.83
N LEU A 419 -21.11 8.00 -9.07
CA LEU A 419 -22.18 8.63 -9.86
C LEU A 419 -23.00 7.61 -10.66
N ASN A 420 -22.42 6.43 -10.94
CA ASN A 420 -23.06 5.35 -11.70
C ASN A 420 -23.75 4.30 -10.80
N ALA A 421 -23.71 4.48 -9.48
CA ALA A 421 -24.30 3.62 -8.47
C ALA A 421 -25.46 4.35 -7.79
#